data_AF-A0A1J6L8V5-F1
#
_entry.id   AF-A0A1J6L8V5-F1
#
_cell.length_a   1.000
_cell.length_b   1.000
_cell.length_c   1.000
_cell.angle_alpha   90.00
_cell.angle_beta   90.00
_cell.angle_gamma   90.00
#
_symmetry.space_group_name_H-M   'P 1'
#
loop_
_entity.id
_entity.type
_entity.pdbx_description
1 polymer ?
#
loop_
_entity_poly.entity_id
_entity_poly.type
_entity_poly.pdbx_seq_one_letter_code
_entity_poly.pdbx_strand_id
1 'polypeptide(L)'
;MATIFFETHKKNDALVEPETSKKYAEIQELIQSEQSFTNIEVAERCFGPQYKNHVVGLGGGIITKELKGGSSSKAAILAELNATRKEKESLQTELNATKKAK
;
A
#
# COMPACT_ATOMS: atom_id res chain seq x y z
N MET A 1 13.24 7.18 25.38
CA MET A 1 11.92 6.82 24.81
C MET A 1 11.80 7.54 23.48
N ALA A 2 11.61 6.81 22.38
CA ALA A 2 11.48 7.39 21.05
C ALA A 2 10.02 7.27 20.60
N THR A 3 9.30 8.38 20.58
CA THR A 3 8.02 8.49 19.88
C THR A 3 8.34 8.65 18.42
N ILE A 4 7.83 7.76 17.57
CA ILE A 4 8.08 7.86 16.13
C ILE A 4 7.00 8.77 15.54
N PHE A 5 7.44 9.94 15.06
CA PHE A 5 6.63 10.90 14.34
C PHE A 5 7.26 11.15 12.97
N PHE A 6 6.47 11.03 11.91
CA PHE A 6 6.93 11.29 10.54
C PHE A 6 6.46 12.66 10.07
N GLU A 7 7.39 13.60 10.00
CA GLU A 7 7.24 14.86 9.30
C GLU A 7 7.85 14.67 7.89
N THR A 8 7.04 14.76 6.83
CA THR A 8 7.50 14.59 5.45
C THR A 8 7.88 15.93 4.80
N HIS A 9 7.28 17.01 5.28
CA HIS A 9 7.54 18.38 4.85
C HIS A 9 7.71 19.29 6.04
N LYS A 10 8.73 20.15 6.00
CA LYS A 10 8.79 21.32 6.87
C LYS A 10 8.07 22.50 6.22
N LYS A 11 7.75 23.53 7.00
CA LYS A 11 7.37 24.84 6.45
C LYS A 11 8.36 25.21 5.34
N ASN A 12 7.84 25.64 4.18
CA ASN A 12 8.57 26.01 2.95
C ASN A 12 8.90 24.86 1.97
N ASP A 13 8.10 23.78 1.92
CA ASP A 13 8.25 22.66 0.97
C ASP A 13 9.60 21.93 1.00
N ALA A 14 10.43 22.21 2.02
CA ALA A 14 11.71 21.54 2.21
C ALA A 14 11.46 20.12 2.70
N LEU A 15 11.99 19.15 1.93
CA LEU A 15 12.03 17.75 2.34
C LEU A 15 12.90 17.62 3.59
N VAL A 16 12.43 16.79 4.53
CA VAL A 16 13.19 16.44 5.73
C VAL A 16 14.48 15.69 5.35
N GLU A 17 15.49 15.74 6.23
CA GLU A 17 16.81 15.10 6.14
C GLU A 17 16.85 13.80 5.30
N PRO A 18 17.90 13.56 4.50
CA PRO A 18 17.98 12.43 3.57
C PRO A 18 17.89 11.05 4.24
N GLU A 19 18.24 10.93 5.52
CA GLU A 19 18.03 9.70 6.29
C GLU A 19 16.53 9.39 6.50
N THR A 20 15.71 10.43 6.63
CA THR A 20 14.27 10.34 6.82
C THR A 20 13.57 9.98 5.51
N SER A 21 14.06 10.50 4.37
CA SER A 21 13.51 10.16 3.04
C SER A 21 13.79 8.70 2.66
N LYS A 22 14.96 8.16 3.02
CA LYS A 22 15.27 6.73 2.82
C LYS A 22 14.32 5.85 3.64
N LYS A 23 14.10 6.19 4.91
CA LYS A 23 13.15 5.48 5.77
C LYS A 23 11.72 5.55 5.26
N TYR A 24 11.33 6.66 4.62
CA TYR A 24 10.04 6.79 3.95
C TYR A 24 9.91 5.84 2.76
N ALA A 25 10.94 5.71 1.93
CA ALA A 25 10.92 4.76 0.81
C ALA A 25 10.74 3.32 1.28
N GLU A 26 11.44 2.93 2.36
CA GLU A 26 11.28 1.60 3.01
C GLU A 26 9.83 1.38 3.49
N ILE A 27 9.21 2.37 4.13
CA ILE A 27 7.80 2.30 4.57
C ILE A 27 6.84 2.17 3.39
N GLN A 28 7.06 2.96 2.33
CA GLN A 28 6.21 2.95 1.15
C GLN A 28 6.28 1.60 0.43
N GLU A 29 7.48 1.03 0.29
CA GLU A 29 7.68 -0.31 -0.29
C GLU A 29 6.98 -1.40 0.53
N LEU A 30 7.06 -1.32 1.87
CA LEU A 30 6.37 -2.25 2.79
C LEU A 30 4.84 -2.17 2.67
N ILE A 31 4.28 -0.97 2.58
CA ILE A 31 2.83 -0.78 2.42
C ILE A 31 2.36 -1.26 1.04
N GLN A 32 3.18 -1.06 0.00
CA GLN A 32 2.87 -1.50 -1.36
C GLN A 32 2.96 -3.02 -1.53
N SER A 33 3.95 -3.66 -0.91
CA SER A 33 4.12 -5.12 -0.96
C SER A 33 3.06 -5.85 -0.13
N GLU A 34 2.73 -5.33 1.06
CA GLU A 34 1.78 -5.96 1.96
C GLU A 34 0.76 -4.93 2.48
N GLN A 35 -0.26 -4.71 1.66
CA GLN A 35 -1.31 -3.73 1.88
C GLN A 35 -2.17 -3.99 3.14
N SER A 36 -2.08 -5.19 3.72
CA SER A 36 -2.78 -5.62 4.94
C SER A 36 -2.09 -5.24 6.24
N PHE A 37 -0.84 -4.75 6.20
CA PHE A 37 -0.15 -4.38 7.43
C PHE A 37 -0.81 -3.19 8.14
N THR A 38 -0.88 -3.30 9.45
CA THR A 38 -1.28 -2.21 10.34
C THR A 38 -0.11 -1.23 10.52
N ASN A 39 -0.43 0.02 10.87
CA ASN A 39 0.60 1.07 11.05
C ASN A 39 1.69 0.67 12.08
N ILE A 40 1.34 -0.13 13.10
CA ILE A 40 2.30 -0.60 14.10
C ILE A 40 3.26 -1.65 13.51
N GLU A 41 2.77 -2.60 12.72
CA GLU A 41 3.61 -3.64 12.10
C GLU A 41 4.61 -3.04 11.11
N VAL A 42 4.17 -2.04 10.33
CA VAL A 42 5.06 -1.30 9.42
C VAL A 42 6.14 -0.55 10.21
N ALA A 43 5.77 0.11 11.31
CA ALA A 43 6.73 0.79 12.17
C ALA A 43 7.72 -0.19 12.82
N GLU A 44 7.25 -1.36 13.26
CA GLU A 44 8.10 -2.38 13.85
C GLU A 44 9.11 -2.97 12.86
N ARG A 45 8.70 -3.18 11.59
CA ARG A 45 9.59 -3.64 10.51
C ARG A 45 10.69 -2.63 10.18
N CYS A 46 10.38 -1.33 10.14
CA CYS A 46 11.33 -0.30 9.72
C CYS A 46 12.23 0.23 10.85
N PHE A 47 11.75 0.20 12.10
CA PHE A 47 12.38 0.86 13.25
C PHE A 47 12.60 -0.05 14.47
N GLY A 48 12.26 -1.34 14.35
CA GLY A 48 12.32 -2.29 15.47
C GLY A 48 11.12 -2.19 16.42
N PRO A 49 11.07 -3.00 17.49
CA PRO A 49 9.90 -3.11 18.36
C PRO A 49 9.37 -1.76 18.87
N GLN A 50 8.08 -1.50 18.65
CA GLN A 50 7.41 -0.25 19.02
C GLN A 50 6.18 -0.53 19.88
N TYR A 51 5.84 0.40 20.76
CA TYR A 51 4.57 0.34 21.48
C TYR A 51 3.48 1.03 20.65
N LYS A 52 2.28 0.47 20.60
CA LYS A 52 1.13 1.05 19.87
C LYS A 52 0.88 2.52 20.21
N ASN A 53 1.08 2.91 21.47
CA ASN A 53 0.90 4.29 21.93
C ASN A 53 2.02 5.25 21.49
N HIS A 54 3.14 4.74 20.98
CA HIS A 54 4.28 5.52 20.50
C HIS A 54 4.24 5.77 18.99
N VAL A 55 3.34 5.08 18.28
CA VAL A 55 3.14 5.26 16.84
C VAL A 55 2.09 6.35 16.65
N VAL A 56 2.56 7.57 16.44
CA VAL A 56 1.71 8.71 16.07
C VAL A 56 1.65 8.74 14.54
N GLY A 57 0.44 8.67 13.98
CA GLY A 57 0.23 8.61 12.53
C GLY A 57 0.80 9.82 11.79
N LEU A 58 0.94 9.67 10.46
CA LEU A 58 1.39 10.71 9.53
C LEU A 58 0.54 11.99 9.67
N GLY A 59 1.04 12.95 10.44
CA GLY A 59 0.47 14.28 10.61
C GLY A 59 1.30 15.29 9.85
N GLY A 60 1.02 15.47 8.55
CA GLY A 60 1.84 16.37 7.72
C GLY A 60 1.47 16.46 6.24
N GLY A 61 0.20 16.24 5.86
CA GLY A 61 -0.29 16.52 4.51
C GLY A 61 -0.33 15.35 3.52
N ILE A 62 0.40 14.26 3.76
CA ILE A 62 0.28 13.05 2.92
C ILE A 62 -0.88 12.20 3.43
N ILE A 63 -1.95 12.16 2.64
CA ILE A 63 -3.14 11.36 2.91
C ILE A 63 -2.78 9.89 2.60
N THR A 64 -3.36 8.91 3.30
CA THR A 64 -3.19 7.46 3.01
C THR A 64 -3.39 7.10 1.53
N LYS A 65 -4.12 7.96 0.80
CA LYS A 65 -4.38 7.94 -0.64
C LYS A 65 -3.12 8.07 -1.50
N GLU A 66 -2.10 8.79 -1.03
CA GLU A 66 -0.83 8.98 -1.74
C GLU A 66 0.14 7.83 -1.50
N LEU A 67 0.10 7.21 -0.30
CA LEU A 67 0.91 6.04 0.05
C LEU A 67 0.43 4.75 -0.60
N LYS A 68 -0.88 4.57 -0.81
CA LYS A 68 -1.44 3.37 -1.45
C LYS A 68 -1.17 3.29 -2.96
N GLY A 69 -0.42 4.24 -3.54
CA GLY A 69 -0.43 4.50 -4.97
C GLY A 69 -1.80 5.09 -5.35
N GLY A 70 -1.81 6.10 -6.22
CA GLY A 70 -3.02 6.83 -6.57
C GLY A 70 -4.20 5.87 -6.76
N SER A 71 -5.28 6.06 -5.99
CA SER A 71 -6.41 5.15 -6.01
C SER A 71 -6.87 5.01 -7.45
N SER A 72 -6.76 3.79 -8.01
CA SER A 72 -7.36 3.46 -9.29
C SER A 72 -8.80 3.96 -9.27
N SER A 73 -9.19 4.74 -10.29
CA SER A 73 -10.54 5.30 -10.31
C SER A 73 -11.55 4.15 -10.18
N LYS A 74 -12.71 4.40 -9.54
CA LYS A 74 -13.76 3.38 -9.43
C LYS A 74 -14.09 2.72 -10.77
N ALA A 75 -13.97 3.48 -11.87
CA ALA A 75 -14.16 2.99 -13.23
C ALA A 75 -13.05 2.03 -13.69
N ALA A 76 -11.78 2.30 -13.37
CA ALA A 76 -10.66 1.44 -13.70
C ALA A 76 -10.71 0.10 -12.93
N ILE A 77 -11.07 0.13 -11.64
CA ILE A 77 -11.29 -1.09 -10.84
C ILE A 77 -12.45 -1.93 -11.41
N LEU A 78 -13.55 -1.28 -11.81
CA LEU A 78 -14.68 -1.98 -12.43
C LEU A 78 -14.33 -2.56 -13.80
N ALA A 79 -13.49 -1.87 -14.59
CA ALA A 79 -13.03 -2.37 -15.87
C ALA A 79 -12.17 -3.64 -15.71
N GLU A 80 -11.24 -3.62 -14.75
CA GLU A 80 -10.37 -4.76 -14.42
C GLU A 80 -11.21 -5.95 -13.94
N LEU A 81 -12.14 -5.74 -13.00
CA LEU A 81 -13.05 -6.79 -12.51
C LEU A 81 -13.85 -7.46 -13.62
N ASN A 82 -14.37 -6.67 -14.56
CA ASN A 82 -15.13 -7.19 -15.69
C ASN A 82 -14.24 -7.96 -16.66
N ALA A 83 -12.99 -7.52 -16.88
CA ALA A 83 -12.03 -8.24 -17.71
C ALA A 83 -11.69 -9.62 -17.10
N THR A 84 -11.36 -9.67 -15.81
CA THR A 84 -11.06 -10.93 -15.11
C THR A 84 -12.26 -11.88 -15.11
N ARG A 85 -13.48 -11.36 -14.98
CA ARG A 85 -14.70 -12.18 -15.03
C ARG A 85 -14.90 -12.85 -16.40
N LYS A 86 -14.71 -12.09 -17.48
CA LYS A 86 -14.80 -12.62 -18.85
C LYS A 86 -13.74 -13.67 -19.13
N GLU A 87 -12.51 -13.43 -18.67
CA GLU A 87 -11.41 -14.38 -18.83
C GLU A 87 -11.70 -15.69 -18.09
N LYS A 88 -12.20 -15.62 -16.85
CA LYS A 88 -12.61 -16.79 -16.08
C LYS A 88 -13.76 -17.56 -16.74
N GLU A 89 -14.75 -16.86 -17.28
CA GLU A 89 -15.85 -17.49 -18.02
C GLU A 89 -15.33 -18.21 -19.27
N SER A 90 -14.42 -17.57 -20.03
CA SER A 90 -13.77 -18.19 -21.20
C SER A 90 -13.01 -19.47 -20.81
N LEU A 91 -12.14 -19.40 -19.81
CA LEU A 91 -11.39 -20.55 -19.32
C LEU A 91 -12.30 -21.68 -18.83
N GLN A 92 -13.41 -21.35 -18.19
CA GLN A 92 -14.38 -22.34 -17.73
C GLN A 92 -15.11 -23.01 -18.89
N THR A 93 -15.45 -22.27 -19.96
CA THR A 93 -16.04 -22.86 -21.17
C THR A 93 -15.06 -23.78 -21.88
N GLU A 94 -13.79 -23.41 -21.98
CA GLU A 94 -12.73 -24.22 -22.60
C GLU A 94 -12.46 -25.51 -21.80
N LEU A 95 -12.44 -25.40 -20.47
CA LEU A 95 -12.31 -26.54 -19.56
C LEU A 95 -13.51 -27.50 -19.66
N ASN A 96 -14.72 -26.98 -19.87
CA ASN A 96 -15.90 -27.81 -20.05
C ASN A 96 -15.96 -28.45 -21.45
N ALA A 97 -15.43 -27.78 -22.48
CA ALA A 97 -15.31 -28.34 -23.83
C ALA A 97 -14.29 -29.48 -23.88
N THR A 98 -13.14 -29.31 -23.23
CA THR A 98 -12.09 -30.34 -23.14
C THR A 98 -12.53 -31.56 -22.33
N LYS A 99 -13.37 -31.39 -21.30
CA LYS A 99 -13.98 -32.51 -20.55
C LYS A 99 -15.03 -33.31 -21.33
N LYS A 100 -15.66 -32.71 -22.35
CA LYS A 100 -16.64 -33.40 -23.22
C LYS A 100 -16.00 -34.15 -24.39
N ALA A 101 -14.73 -33.87 -24.69
CA ALA A 101 -13.99 -34.48 -25.79
C ALA A 101 -13.18 -35.73 -25.38
N LYS A 102 -13.33 -36.19 -24.13
CA LYS A 102 -12.68 -37.38 -23.57
C LYS A 102 -13.74 -38.37 -23.10
#